data_AF-A0A5K1D881-F1
#
_entry.id   AF-A0A5K1D881-F1
#
_cell.length_a   1.000
_cell.length_b   1.000
_cell.length_c   1.000
_cell.angle_alpha   90.00
_cell.angle_beta   90.00
_cell.angle_gamma   90.00
#
_symmetry.space_group_name_H-M   'P 1'
#
loop_
_entity.id
_entity.type
_entity.pdbx_description
1 polymer ?
#
loop_
_entity_poly.entity_id
_entity_poly.type
_entity_poly.pdbx_seq_one_letter_code
_entity_poly.pdbx_strand_id
1 'polypeptide(L)' 'HPRNCMDLLRMDGHTYMTLCNTLRARKLLENARDITVEEQVAIFLLRIGHNERNCVVQNTFQHSGKTISKYVSL' A
#
# COMPACT_ATOMS: atom_id res chain seq x y z
N HIS A 1 2.75 -3.75 -13.74
CA HIS A 1 3.78 -2.74 -14.09
C HIS A 1 3.72 -1.65 -13.02
N PRO A 2 4.75 -1.39 -12.21
CA PRO A 2 4.69 -0.47 -11.06
C PRO A 2 4.62 1.01 -11.44
N ARG A 3 4.18 1.32 -12.67
CA ARG A 3 3.84 2.69 -13.04
C ARG A 3 2.48 3.01 -12.41
N ASN A 4 2.55 3.89 -11.42
CA ASN A 4 1.50 4.78 -10.94
C ASN A 4 0.94 4.52 -9.55
N CYS A 5 1.55 3.69 -8.67
CA CYS A 5 1.21 3.79 -7.24
C CYS A 5 1.45 5.21 -6.71
N MET A 6 2.59 5.82 -7.05
CA MET A 6 2.91 7.19 -6.62
C MET A 6 1.97 8.23 -7.25
N ASP A 7 1.66 8.12 -8.54
CA ASP A 7 0.71 9.02 -9.21
C ASP A 7 -0.71 8.87 -8.67
N LEU A 8 -1.13 7.64 -8.35
CA LEU A 8 -2.42 7.34 -7.74
C LEU A 8 -2.47 7.80 -6.29
N LEU A 9 -1.36 7.81 -5.55
CA LEU A 9 -1.32 8.32 -4.19
C LEU A 9 -1.36 9.85 -4.12
N ARG A 10 -1.06 10.54 -5.23
CA ARG A 10 -0.88 12.00 -5.30
C ARG A 10 0.04 12.52 -4.19
N MET A 11 0.96 11.69 -3.73
CA MET A 11 1.86 11.94 -2.62
C MET A 11 3.29 11.97 -3.13
N ASP A 12 4.06 12.95 -2.68
CA ASP A 12 5.48 13.05 -3.01
C ASP A 12 6.24 11.83 -2.46
N GLY A 13 7.20 11.32 -3.25
CA GLY A 13 7.94 10.10 -2.93
C GLY A 13 8.75 10.20 -1.63
N HIS A 14 9.23 11.38 -1.27
CA HIS A 14 9.95 11.60 -0.01
C HIS A 14 9.01 11.53 1.19
N THR A 15 7.80 12.09 1.05
CA THR A 15 6.74 12.01 2.08
C THR A 15 6.31 10.56 2.29
N TYR A 16 6.12 9.82 1.19
CA TYR A 16 5.79 8.39 1.24
C TYR A 16 6.88 7.56 1.95
N MET A 17 8.16 7.78 1.60
CA MET A 17 9.28 7.07 2.23
C MET A 17 9.39 7.40 3.73
N THR A 18 9.17 8.66 4.10
CA THR A 18 9.16 9.12 5.49
C THR A 18 8.06 8.43 6.29
N LEU A 19 6.87 8.28 5.71
CA LEU A 19 5.76 7.55 6.34
C LEU A 19 6.11 6.07 6.54
N CYS A 20 6.62 5.39 5.51
CA CYS A 20 7.03 3.98 5.59
C CYS A 20 8.10 3.78 6.69
N ASN A 21 9.11 4.65 6.72
CA ASN A 21 10.17 4.60 7.72
C ASN A 21 9.64 4.88 9.14
N THR A 22 8.70 5.81 9.29
CA THR A 22 8.08 6.11 10.59
C THR A 22 7.28 4.92 11.11
N LEU A 23 6.50 4.27 10.24
CA LEU A 23 5.71 3.09 10.62
C LEU A 23 6.59 1.89 10.96
N ARG A 24 7.68 1.70 10.21
CA ARG A 24 8.71 0.69 10.50
C ARG A 24 9.44 0.98 11.82
N ALA A 25 9.87 2.21 12.05
CA ALA A 25 10.57 2.62 13.28
C ALA A 25 9.70 2.49 14.53
N ARG A 26 8.39 2.73 14.40
CA ARG A 26 7.41 2.56 15.49
C ARG A 26 6.95 1.10 15.66
N LYS A 27 7.47 0.16 14.87
CA LYS A 27 7.04 -1.25 14.84
C LYS A 27 5.53 -1.43 14.63
N LEU A 28 4.91 -0.49 13.92
CA LEU A 28 3.49 -0.56 13.57
C LEU A 28 3.27 -1.44 12.35
N LEU A 29 4.27 -1.53 11.47
CA LEU A 29 4.29 -2.41 10.31
C LEU A 29 5.65 -3.08 10.17
N GLU A 30 5.62 -4.34 9.76
CA GLU A 30 6.79 -5.15 9.44
C GLU A 30 6.59 -5.82 8.08
N ASN A 31 7.70 -6.20 7.43
CA ASN A 31 7.62 -6.95 6.18
C ASN A 31 6.99 -8.32 6.48
N ALA A 32 5.97 -8.71 5.71
CA ALA A 32 5.42 -10.05 5.77
C ALA A 32 6.05 -10.93 4.67
N ARG A 33 5.75 -12.23 4.70
CA ARG A 33 6.33 -13.24 3.78
C ARG A 33 6.25 -12.84 2.30
N ASP A 34 5.17 -12.16 1.90
CA ASP A 34 4.88 -11.84 0.50
C ASP A 34 4.54 -10.36 0.26
N ILE A 35 4.72 -9.48 1.26
CA ILE A 35 4.41 -8.04 1.12
C ILE A 35 5.33 -7.16 1.97
N THR A 36 5.88 -6.11 1.36
CA THR A 36 6.74 -5.13 2.04
C THR A 36 5.93 -4.13 2.85
N VAL A 37 6.55 -3.43 3.81
CA VAL A 37 5.90 -2.32 4.53
C VAL A 37 5.45 -1.25 3.54
N GLU A 38 6.29 -0.95 2.56
CA GLU A 38 6.00 0.01 1.49
C GLU A 38 4.72 -0.40 0.75
N GLU A 39 4.61 -1.65 0.26
CA GLU A 39 3.39 -2.12 -0.40
C GLU A 39 2.16 -2.11 0.51
N GLN A 40 2.29 -2.47 1.79
CA GLN A 40 1.19 -2.38 2.75
C GLN A 40 0.69 -0.94 2.91
N VAL A 41 1.60 0.02 3.05
CA VAL A 41 1.29 1.45 3.15
C VAL A 41 0.64 1.96 1.87
N ALA A 42 1.16 1.57 0.70
CA ALA A 42 0.59 1.96 -0.57
C ALA A 42 -0.84 1.40 -0.76
N ILE A 43 -1.09 0.13 -0.42
CA ILE A 43 -2.43 -0.47 -0.45
C ILE A 43 -3.40 0.27 0.48
N PHE A 44 -2.97 0.56 1.70
CA PHE A 44 -3.78 1.28 2.68
C PHE A 44 -4.15 2.68 2.17
N LEU A 45 -3.15 3.45 1.74
CA LEU A 45 -3.35 4.81 1.25
C LEU A 45 -4.20 4.86 -0.03
N LEU A 46 -4.05 3.92 -0.95
CA LEU A 46 -4.90 3.83 -2.15
C LEU A 46 -6.36 3.52 -1.80
N ARG A 47 -6.57 2.70 -0.77
CA ARG A 47 -7.92 2.39 -0.28
C ARG A 47 -8.58 3.62 0.36
N ILE A 48 -7.91 4.30 1.29
CA ILE A 48 -8.50 5.43 2.01
C ILE A 48 -8.57 6.70 1.17
N GLY A 49 -7.56 6.94 0.31
CA GLY A 49 -7.40 8.17 -0.44
C GLY A 49 -8.30 8.25 -1.67
N HIS A 50 -8.64 7.11 -2.26
CA HIS A 50 -9.42 7.08 -3.50
C HIS A 50 -10.73 6.28 -3.40
N ASN A 51 -11.06 5.68 -2.24
CA ASN A 51 -12.16 4.71 -2.10
C ASN A 51 -12.13 3.64 -3.21
N GLU A 52 -10.92 3.30 -3.67
CA GLU A 52 -10.70 2.49 -4.86
C GLU A 52 -11.25 1.08 -4.65
N ARG A 53 -11.92 0.58 -5.68
CA ARG A 53 -12.49 -0.77 -5.64
C ARG A 53 -11.34 -1.76 -5.60
N ASN A 54 -11.52 -2.83 -4.83
CA ASN A 54 -10.52 -3.88 -4.58
C ASN A 54 -9.88 -4.42 -5.87
N CYS A 55 -10.58 -4.37 -7.01
CA CYS A 55 -10.09 -4.75 -8.33
C CYS A 55 -8.93 -3.87 -8.87
N VAL A 56 -8.92 -2.56 -8.58
CA VAL A 56 -7.85 -1.67 -9.04
C VAL A 56 -6.57 -1.92 -8.24
N VAL A 57 -6.70 -2.12 -6.93
CA VAL A 57 -5.58 -2.49 -6.06
C VAL A 57 -5.00 -3.86 -6.46
N GLN A 58 -5.86 -4.84 -6.80
CA GLN A 58 -5.43 -6.15 -7.33
C GLN A 58 -4.63 -6.04 -8.62
N ASN A 59 -5.10 -5.21 -9.54
CA ASN A 59 -4.42 -5.02 -10.82
C ASN A 59 -3.07 -4.29 -10.66
N THR A 60 -2.98 -3.35 -9.71
CA THR A 60 -1.78 -2.55 -9.47
C THR A 60 -0.66 -3.34 -8.79
N PHE A 61 -0.96 -4.10 -7.74
CA PHE A 61 0.05 -4.87 -6.99
C PHE A 61 0.18 -6.33 -7.44
N GLN A 62 -0.66 -6.78 -8.38
CA GLN A 62 -0.67 -8.17 -8.87
C GLN A 62 -0.81 -9.23 -7.76
N HIS A 63 -1.41 -8.85 -6.64
CA HIS A 63 -1.71 -9.75 -5.54
C HIS A 63 -3.15 -10.26 -5.61
N SER A 64 -3.35 -11.48 -5.10
CA SER A 64 -4.69 -12.07 -5.03
C SER A 64 -5.64 -11.18 -4.21
N GLY A 65 -6.93 -11.19 -4.57
CA GLY A 65 -7.93 -10.42 -3.83
C GLY A 65 -8.06 -10.78 -2.36
N LYS A 66 -7.66 -12.01 -1.99
CA LYS A 66 -7.56 -12.46 -0.60
C LYS A 66 -6.43 -11.77 0.15
N THR A 67 -5.26 -11.62 -0.49
CA THR A 67 -4.11 -10.88 0.07
C THR A 67 -4.49 -9.43 0.30
N ILE A 68 -5.12 -8.78 -0.68
CA ILE A 68 -5.51 -7.38 -0.54
C ILE A 68 -6.61 -7.23 0.51
N SER A 69 -7.63 -8.09 0.50
CA SER A 69 -8.69 -8.05 1.52
C SER A 69 -8.15 -8.18 2.95
N LYS A 70 -7.10 -8.97 3.17
CA LYS A 70 -6.46 -9.12 4.49
C LYS A 70 -5.84 -7.82 5.02
N TYR A 71 -5.31 -6.96 4.14
CA TYR A 71 -4.68 -5.70 4.52
C TYR A 71 -5.61 -4.48 4.35
N VAL A 72 -6.75 -4.67 3.66
CA VAL A 72 -7.74 -3.64 3.38
C VAL A 72 -8.94 -3.70 4.31
N SER A 73 -9.26 -4.87 4.87
CA SER A 73 -10.38 -5.04 5.80
C SER A 73 -9.91 -4.83 7.23
N LEU A 74 -9.97 -3.58 7.69
CA LEU A 74 -10.26 -3.28 9.10
C LEU A 74 -11.78 -3.23 9.25
#